data_AF-A0A3A6KMY6-F1
#
_entry.id   AF-A0A3A6KMY6-F1
#
_cell.length_a   1.000
_cell.length_b   1.000
_cell.length_c   1.000
_cell.angle_alpha   90.00
_cell.angle_beta   90.00
_cell.angle_gamma   90.00
#
_symmetry.space_group_name_H-M   'P 1'
#
loop_
_entity.id
_entity.type
_entity.pdbx_description
1 polymer ?
#
loop_
_entity_poly.entity_id
_entity_poly.type
_entity_poly.pdbx_seq_one_letter_code
_entity_poly.pdbx_strand_id
1 'polypeptide(L)'
;MTPTHLQQWIQHPETLNRDTLYELRTLVARYPYFQSLRLLYLKNLYLLHDINFGAELRKAVLYVADRRVLFYFIEGDRYTLKSRKVSSLFSGDLEKEPSVDRTLSLIDAFLATVPEEHSQHTELDYAVDYTAYLMQEEPGVDAEDESEVPKLRGHELIDDFIQKSESSDASDTRREFLVEKEEETEEEEEPSVSPVTEELDDSCFTETLAKIYIKQHRYDKALEIIKKLSLNYPKKNAYFADQIRFLEKLIINAKSK
;
A
#
# COMPACT_ATOMS: atom_id res chain seq x y z
N MET A 1 34.55 -27.59 18.22
CA MET A 1 33.96 -26.26 18.44
C MET A 1 34.15 -25.86 19.90
N THR A 2 34.99 -24.86 20.18
CA THR A 2 35.20 -24.31 21.54
C THR A 2 34.15 -23.23 21.83
N PRO A 3 33.74 -23.02 23.10
CA PRO A 3 32.71 -22.02 23.44
C PRO A 3 33.07 -20.60 22.98
N THR A 4 34.37 -20.28 22.90
CA THR A 4 34.89 -18.99 22.45
C THR A 4 34.60 -18.72 20.97
N HIS A 5 34.72 -19.73 20.11
CA HIS A 5 34.41 -19.57 18.69
C HIS A 5 32.91 -19.29 18.49
N LEU A 6 32.04 -19.92 19.29
CA LEU A 6 30.58 -19.74 19.16
C LEU A 6 30.21 -18.31 19.53
N GLN A 7 30.78 -17.79 20.62
CA GLN A 7 30.60 -16.40 21.02
C GLN A 7 31.09 -15.43 19.93
N GLN A 8 32.24 -15.71 19.31
CA GLN A 8 32.77 -14.88 18.23
C GLN A 8 31.83 -14.84 17.02
N TRP A 9 31.23 -15.97 16.64
CA TRP A 9 30.28 -16.01 15.51
C TRP A 9 28.96 -15.31 15.82
N ILE A 10 28.50 -15.33 17.07
CA ILE A 10 27.32 -14.55 17.48
C ILE A 10 27.60 -13.05 17.40
N GLN A 11 28.79 -12.61 17.80
CA GLN A 11 29.18 -11.19 17.75
C GLN A 11 29.46 -10.72 16.32
N HIS A 12 30.05 -11.58 15.50
CA HIS A 12 30.45 -11.26 14.12
C HIS A 12 29.95 -12.33 13.15
N PRO A 13 28.64 -12.34 12.84
CA PRO A 13 28.04 -13.32 11.92
C PRO A 13 28.55 -13.18 10.48
N GLU A 14 29.15 -12.05 10.11
CA GLU A 14 29.76 -11.82 8.79
C GLU A 14 30.99 -12.70 8.51
N THR A 15 31.60 -13.26 9.56
CA THR A 15 32.81 -14.09 9.43
C THR A 15 32.51 -15.55 9.06
N LEU A 16 31.23 -15.89 8.88
CA LEU A 16 30.77 -17.25 8.60
C LEU A 16 31.12 -17.67 7.16
N ASN A 17 31.74 -18.86 7.05
CA ASN A 17 32.25 -19.44 5.81
C ASN A 17 31.71 -20.86 5.56
N ARG A 18 32.02 -21.45 4.41
CA ARG A 18 31.63 -22.83 4.04
C ARG A 18 32.06 -23.90 5.06
N ASP A 19 33.22 -23.75 5.68
CA ASP A 19 33.69 -24.70 6.70
C ASP A 19 32.83 -24.64 7.96
N THR A 20 32.51 -23.41 8.40
CA THR A 20 31.61 -23.19 9.55
C THR A 20 30.20 -23.70 9.26
N LEU A 21 29.74 -23.68 8.00
CA LEU A 21 28.44 -24.22 7.62
C LEU A 21 28.36 -25.73 7.89
N TYR A 22 29.42 -26.48 7.54
CA TYR A 22 29.48 -27.91 7.81
C TYR A 22 29.48 -28.20 9.32
N GLU A 23 30.31 -27.48 10.08
CA GLU A 23 30.35 -27.61 11.53
C GLU A 23 28.98 -27.31 12.17
N LEU A 24 28.36 -26.18 11.81
CA LEU A 24 27.05 -25.80 12.33
C LEU A 24 25.97 -26.82 11.95
N ARG A 25 25.99 -27.35 10.73
CA ARG A 25 25.07 -28.42 10.30
C ARG A 25 25.20 -29.66 11.19
N THR A 26 26.42 -30.10 11.48
CA THR A 26 26.63 -31.26 12.36
C THR A 26 26.14 -31.00 13.78
N LEU A 27 26.32 -29.79 14.29
CA LEU A 27 25.86 -29.41 15.62
C LEU A 27 24.34 -29.28 15.69
N VAL A 28 23.68 -28.74 14.66
CA VAL A 28 22.21 -28.64 14.59
C VAL A 28 21.59 -30.02 14.55
N ALA A 29 22.21 -30.96 13.82
CA ALA A 29 21.78 -32.36 13.82
C ALA A 29 21.93 -33.02 15.20
N ARG A 30 23.00 -32.69 15.94
CA ARG A 30 23.25 -33.22 17.29
C ARG A 30 22.36 -32.58 18.36
N TYR A 31 22.05 -31.29 18.24
CA TYR A 31 21.27 -30.51 19.21
C TYR A 31 20.10 -29.79 18.52
N PRO A 32 19.01 -30.50 18.18
CA PRO A 32 17.92 -29.94 17.37
C PRO A 32 17.16 -28.79 18.03
N TYR A 33 17.16 -28.67 19.35
CA TYR A 33 16.40 -27.63 20.06
C TYR A 33 17.25 -26.40 20.43
N PHE A 34 18.52 -26.36 20.01
CA PHE A 34 19.40 -25.24 20.35
C PHE A 34 19.14 -24.04 19.42
N GLN A 35 18.31 -23.11 19.89
CA GLN A 35 17.78 -22.01 19.08
C GLN A 35 18.87 -21.09 18.49
N SER A 36 19.85 -20.67 19.29
CA SER A 36 20.92 -19.76 18.83
C SER A 36 21.76 -20.39 17.72
N LEU A 37 22.03 -21.69 17.81
CA LEU A 37 22.77 -22.42 16.79
C LEU A 37 21.97 -22.55 15.49
N ARG A 38 20.65 -22.78 15.57
CA ARG A 38 19.78 -22.77 14.39
C ARG A 38 19.76 -21.41 13.71
N LEU A 39 19.65 -20.33 14.48
CA LEU A 39 19.69 -18.97 13.95
C LEU A 39 21.03 -18.69 13.25
N LEU A 40 22.13 -19.09 13.87
CA LEU A 40 23.47 -18.92 13.31
C LEU A 40 23.67 -19.74 12.03
N TYR A 41 23.24 -21.01 12.03
CA TYR A 41 23.25 -21.86 10.84
C TYR A 41 22.44 -21.24 9.70
N LEU A 42 21.27 -20.69 10.01
CA LEU A 42 20.40 -20.07 9.03
C LEU A 42 20.97 -18.75 8.49
N LYS A 43 21.62 -17.93 9.33
CA LYS A 43 22.35 -16.74 8.89
C LYS A 43 23.54 -17.12 7.99
N ASN A 44 24.24 -18.21 8.29
CA ASN A 44 25.30 -18.72 7.44
C ASN A 44 24.78 -19.10 6.04
N LEU A 45 23.68 -19.86 5.98
CA LEU A 45 23.00 -20.21 4.71
C LEU A 45 22.56 -18.96 3.94
N TYR A 46 22.07 -17.93 4.65
CA TYR A 46 21.67 -16.66 4.05
C TYR A 46 22.86 -15.91 3.43
N LEU A 47 23.98 -15.80 4.15
CA LEU A 47 25.19 -15.12 3.69
C LEU A 47 25.83 -15.83 2.49
N LEU A 48 25.81 -17.16 2.49
CA LEU A 48 26.34 -17.97 1.38
C LEU A 48 25.37 -18.12 0.21
N HIS A 49 24.15 -17.57 0.31
CA HIS A 49 23.06 -17.71 -0.67
C HIS A 49 22.83 -19.18 -1.09
N ASP A 50 22.79 -20.09 -0.11
CA ASP A 50 22.54 -21.51 -0.36
C ASP A 50 21.08 -21.75 -0.76
N ILE A 51 20.86 -22.62 -1.75
CA ILE A 51 19.55 -23.03 -2.26
C ILE A 51 18.69 -23.66 -1.15
N ASN A 52 19.33 -24.33 -0.19
CA ASN A 52 18.63 -24.99 0.91
C ASN A 52 18.09 -24.01 1.98
N PHE A 53 18.44 -22.73 1.89
CA PHE A 53 18.03 -21.71 2.87
C PHE A 53 16.51 -21.72 3.11
N GLY A 54 15.69 -21.75 2.06
CA GLY A 54 14.24 -21.70 2.20
C GLY A 54 13.64 -22.94 2.89
N ALA A 55 14.22 -24.12 2.68
CA ALA A 55 13.78 -25.34 3.36
C ALA A 55 14.15 -25.33 4.84
N GLU A 56 15.38 -24.89 5.17
CA GLU A 56 15.85 -24.81 6.55
C GLU A 56 15.21 -23.65 7.33
N LEU A 57 14.86 -22.55 6.66
CA LEU A 57 14.08 -21.44 7.24
C LEU A 57 12.73 -21.96 7.74
N ARG A 58 11.97 -22.67 6.90
CA ARG A 58 10.67 -23.25 7.27
C ARG A 58 10.78 -24.17 8.49
N LYS A 59 11.84 -24.98 8.57
CA LYS A 59 12.10 -25.81 9.74
C LYS A 59 12.45 -24.96 10.96
N ALA A 60 13.36 -24.00 10.83
CA ALA A 60 13.84 -23.18 11.94
C ALA A 60 12.74 -22.34 12.58
N VAL A 61 11.76 -21.85 11.80
CA VAL A 61 10.59 -21.11 12.29
C VAL A 61 9.80 -21.89 13.35
N LEU A 62 9.80 -23.23 13.31
CA LEU A 62 9.13 -24.07 14.30
C LEU A 62 9.86 -24.12 15.66
N TYR A 63 11.18 -23.87 15.66
CA TYR A 63 12.02 -23.96 16.87
C TYR A 63 12.35 -22.60 17.47
N VAL A 64 12.06 -21.50 16.77
CA VAL A 64 12.35 -20.14 17.23
C VAL A 64 11.12 -19.57 17.92
N ALA A 65 11.31 -19.09 19.16
CA ALA A 65 10.22 -18.52 19.95
C ALA A 65 9.66 -17.20 19.37
N ASP A 66 10.54 -16.33 18.85
CA ASP A 66 10.15 -15.04 18.27
C ASP A 66 10.59 -14.91 16.80
N ARG A 67 9.60 -14.90 15.90
CA ARG A 67 9.79 -14.78 14.46
C ARG A 67 10.24 -13.37 14.04
N ARG A 68 9.96 -12.35 14.84
CA ARG A 68 10.41 -10.98 14.60
C ARG A 68 11.92 -10.90 14.78
N VAL A 69 12.43 -11.49 15.86
CA VAL A 69 13.88 -11.58 16.11
C VAL A 69 14.57 -12.31 14.96
N LEU A 70 13.99 -13.40 14.46
CA LEU A 70 14.50 -14.10 13.29
C LEU A 70 14.54 -13.21 12.04
N PHE A 71 13.44 -12.52 11.74
CA PHE A 71 13.34 -11.61 10.60
C PHE A 71 14.39 -10.51 10.67
N TYR A 72 14.44 -9.76 11.78
CA TYR A 72 15.42 -8.68 11.97
C TYR A 72 16.86 -9.20 12.01
N PHE A 73 17.10 -10.43 12.47
CA PHE A 73 18.44 -11.00 12.46
C PHE A 73 18.93 -11.34 11.04
N ILE A 74 18.03 -11.76 10.14
CA ILE A 74 18.37 -12.11 8.76
C ILE A 74 18.37 -10.89 7.85
N GLU A 75 17.26 -10.15 7.82
CA GLU A 75 17.01 -9.05 6.87
C GLU A 75 17.02 -7.66 7.52
N GLY A 76 17.16 -7.57 8.84
CA GLY A 76 17.03 -6.29 9.56
C GLY A 76 17.94 -5.19 9.05
N ASP A 77 19.15 -5.54 8.58
CA ASP A 77 20.10 -4.58 8.00
C ASP A 77 19.49 -3.78 6.84
N ARG A 78 18.62 -4.40 6.02
CA ARG A 78 17.92 -3.77 4.89
C ARG A 78 16.86 -2.76 5.34
N TYR A 79 16.30 -2.97 6.52
CA TYR A 79 15.21 -2.16 7.08
C TYR A 79 15.70 -1.24 8.21
N THR A 80 17.02 -1.12 8.41
CA THR A 80 17.58 -0.14 9.34
C THR A 80 17.27 1.26 8.83
N LEU A 81 16.33 1.95 9.48
CA LEU A 81 16.06 3.35 9.20
C LEU A 81 17.30 4.16 9.58
N LYS A 82 18.10 4.54 8.58
CA LYS A 82 19.17 5.52 8.78
C LYS A 82 18.49 6.83 9.17
N SER A 83 18.50 7.13 10.47
CA SER A 83 18.16 8.46 10.98
C SER A 83 19.19 9.44 10.43
N ARG A 84 18.97 9.89 9.20
CA ARG A 84 19.78 10.96 8.61
C ARG A 84 19.41 12.19 9.42
N LYS A 85 20.40 12.75 10.13
CA LYS A 85 20.28 14.06 10.76
C LYS A 85 19.81 15.04 9.69
N VAL A 86 18.52 15.35 9.76
CA VAL A 86 17.81 16.24 8.84
C VAL A 86 18.47 17.62 8.81
N SER A 87 19.24 17.98 9.85
CA SER A 87 19.94 19.26 10.01
C SER A 87 20.95 19.62 8.91
N SER A 88 21.52 18.66 8.16
CA SER A 88 22.55 18.99 7.15
C SER A 88 21.99 19.28 5.75
N LEU A 89 20.67 19.15 5.53
CA LEU A 89 20.04 19.45 4.24
C LEU A 89 19.35 20.82 4.21
N PHE A 90 19.25 21.51 5.35
CA PHE A 90 18.59 22.82 5.48
C PHE A 90 19.56 24.00 5.60
N SER A 91 20.86 23.78 5.41
CA SER A 91 21.90 24.82 5.54
C SER A 91 22.36 25.42 4.19
N GLY A 92 21.62 25.20 3.10
CA GLY A 92 21.90 25.83 1.80
C GLY A 92 20.68 26.60 1.29
N ASP A 93 20.77 27.93 1.34
CA ASP A 93 19.97 28.96 0.67
C ASP A 93 18.50 28.63 0.34
N LEU A 94 17.61 28.99 1.27
CA LEU A 94 16.17 29.12 1.03
C LEU A 94 15.83 30.53 0.57
N GLU A 95 16.21 30.88 -0.65
CA GLU A 95 15.77 32.08 -1.37
C GLU A 95 15.15 31.63 -2.70
N LYS A 96 13.97 31.03 -2.66
CA LYS A 96 13.01 30.91 -3.78
C LYS A 96 11.67 30.37 -3.26
N GLU A 97 10.60 30.99 -3.75
CA GLU A 97 9.20 30.75 -3.43
C GLU A 97 8.76 29.27 -3.47
N PRO A 98 7.60 28.91 -2.88
CA PRO A 98 7.05 27.55 -2.96
C PRO A 98 6.56 27.22 -4.38
N SER A 99 7.49 27.05 -5.32
CA SER A 99 7.17 26.55 -6.66
C SER A 99 6.93 25.04 -6.62
N VAL A 100 6.14 24.55 -7.57
CA VAL A 100 5.86 23.12 -7.81
C VAL A 100 7.17 22.30 -7.86
N ASP A 101 8.27 22.91 -8.31
CA ASP A 101 9.59 22.30 -8.37
C ASP A 101 10.13 21.85 -7.01
N ARG A 102 9.80 22.53 -5.91
CA ARG A 102 10.21 22.09 -4.57
C ARG A 102 9.51 20.80 -4.19
N THR A 103 8.22 20.68 -4.49
CA THR A 103 7.47 19.44 -4.20
C THR A 103 7.99 18.28 -5.05
N LEU A 104 8.27 18.52 -6.34
CA LEU A 104 8.85 17.52 -7.23
C LEU A 104 10.27 17.13 -6.78
N SER A 105 11.09 18.09 -6.37
CA SER A 105 12.45 17.80 -5.88
C SER A 105 12.46 17.02 -4.57
N LEU A 106 11.50 17.27 -3.67
CA LEU A 106 11.31 16.47 -2.45
C LEU A 106 10.80 15.05 -2.77
N ILE A 107 9.90 14.91 -3.74
CA ILE A 107 9.41 13.61 -4.21
C ILE A 107 10.54 12.82 -4.85
N ASP A 108 11.34 13.41 -5.74
CA ASP A 108 12.46 12.75 -6.40
C ASP A 108 13.55 12.36 -5.40
N ALA A 109 13.88 13.25 -4.46
CA ALA A 109 14.82 12.93 -3.39
C ALA A 109 14.32 11.77 -2.49
N PHE A 110 13.01 11.67 -2.27
CA PHE A 110 12.39 10.58 -1.55
C PHE A 110 12.38 9.28 -2.37
N LEU A 111 11.92 9.31 -3.61
CA LEU A 111 11.88 8.14 -4.51
C LEU A 111 13.28 7.58 -4.79
N ALA A 112 14.30 8.43 -4.86
CA ALA A 112 15.71 7.99 -4.97
C ALA A 112 16.23 7.28 -3.71
N THR A 113 15.56 7.43 -2.55
CA THR A 113 15.94 6.75 -1.30
C THR A 113 15.17 5.45 -1.06
N VAL A 114 14.09 5.21 -1.80
CA VAL A 114 13.38 3.94 -1.77
C VAL A 114 14.28 2.92 -2.48
N PRO A 115 14.75 1.85 -1.80
CA PRO A 115 15.45 0.78 -2.49
C PRO A 115 14.56 0.26 -3.62
N GLU A 116 15.11 0.01 -4.81
CA GLU A 116 14.39 -0.74 -5.83
C GLU A 116 14.09 -2.14 -5.26
N GLU A 117 12.93 -2.27 -4.62
CA GLU A 117 12.41 -3.57 -4.21
C GLU A 117 12.18 -4.34 -5.50
N HIS A 118 13.13 -5.21 -5.81
CA HIS A 118 12.88 -6.35 -6.67
C HIS A 118 11.87 -7.19 -5.91
N SER A 119 10.59 -6.84 -6.05
CA SER A 119 9.47 -7.70 -5.73
C SER A 119 9.66 -8.94 -6.58
N GLN A 120 10.38 -9.93 -6.04
CA GLN A 120 10.14 -11.30 -6.41
C GLN A 120 8.71 -11.55 -5.95
N HIS A 121 7.76 -11.23 -6.82
CA HIS A 121 6.36 -11.57 -6.65
C HIS A 121 6.32 -13.04 -6.25
N THR A 122 6.12 -13.29 -4.96
CA THR A 122 5.81 -14.62 -4.51
C THR A 122 4.35 -14.77 -4.91
N GLU A 123 4.09 -15.51 -5.98
CA GLU A 123 2.75 -15.88 -6.45
C GLU A 123 2.05 -16.78 -5.42
N LEU A 124 1.81 -16.25 -4.22
CA LEU A 124 0.95 -16.86 -3.23
C LEU A 124 -0.33 -16.03 -3.21
N ASP A 125 -1.29 -16.47 -4.00
CA ASP A 125 -2.62 -15.90 -4.07
C ASP A 125 -3.44 -16.37 -2.86
N TYR A 126 -3.24 -15.70 -1.72
CA TYR A 126 -3.99 -15.98 -0.49
C TYR A 126 -5.50 -15.72 -0.62
N ALA A 127 -5.95 -15.04 -1.67
CA ALA A 127 -7.37 -14.78 -1.89
C ALA A 127 -8.12 -16.00 -2.44
N VAL A 128 -7.43 -16.92 -3.12
CA VAL A 128 -8.04 -18.10 -3.76
C VAL A 128 -8.51 -19.12 -2.73
N ASP A 129 -7.74 -19.35 -1.65
CA ASP A 129 -8.10 -20.36 -0.65
C ASP A 129 -9.30 -19.94 0.22
N TYR A 130 -9.40 -18.64 0.53
CA TYR A 130 -10.50 -18.13 1.36
C TYR A 130 -11.83 -18.15 0.61
N THR A 131 -11.82 -17.77 -0.67
CA THR A 131 -13.03 -17.82 -1.52
C THR A 131 -13.48 -19.25 -1.79
N ALA A 132 -12.55 -20.18 -1.99
CA ALA A 132 -12.86 -21.60 -2.14
C ALA A 132 -13.48 -22.22 -0.87
N TYR A 133 -12.97 -21.87 0.31
CA TYR A 133 -13.53 -22.33 1.59
C TYR A 133 -14.94 -21.78 1.85
N LEU A 134 -15.19 -20.50 1.55
CA LEU A 134 -16.50 -19.89 1.69
C LEU A 134 -17.55 -20.45 0.71
N MET A 135 -17.12 -20.87 -0.48
CA MET A 135 -18.00 -21.49 -1.48
C MET A 135 -18.11 -23.01 -1.31
N GLN A 136 -17.39 -23.59 -0.35
CA GLN A 136 -17.55 -25.00 0.01
C GLN A 136 -18.83 -25.12 0.84
N GLU A 137 -19.96 -25.23 0.14
CA GLU A 137 -21.24 -25.60 0.75
C GLU A 137 -21.09 -27.00 1.37
N GLU A 138 -20.96 -27.07 2.70
CA GLU A 138 -21.14 -28.30 3.46
C GLU A 138 -22.55 -28.84 3.16
N PRO A 139 -22.70 -30.05 2.58
CA PRO A 139 -24.01 -30.61 2.33
C PRO A 139 -24.52 -31.22 3.65
N GLY A 140 -25.32 -30.46 4.40
CA GLY A 140 -26.13 -31.03 5.47
C GLY A 140 -26.09 -30.32 6.82
N VAL A 141 -26.05 -28.99 6.86
CA VAL A 141 -26.53 -28.27 8.05
C VAL A 141 -27.92 -27.75 7.70
N ASP A 142 -28.92 -28.52 8.11
CA ASP A 142 -30.32 -28.13 8.11
C ASP A 142 -30.46 -26.72 8.73
N ALA A 143 -31.32 -25.91 8.13
CA ALA A 143 -31.57 -24.51 8.46
C ALA A 143 -32.30 -24.31 9.82
N GLU A 144 -32.05 -25.16 10.82
CA GLU A 144 -32.79 -25.18 12.10
C GLU A 144 -31.91 -24.99 13.34
N ASP A 145 -30.58 -24.91 13.24
CA ASP A 145 -29.70 -24.56 14.37
C ASP A 145 -28.91 -23.27 14.11
N GLU A 146 -29.56 -22.11 14.30
CA GLU A 146 -28.87 -20.84 14.59
C GLU A 146 -28.23 -20.95 15.99
N SER A 147 -27.15 -21.72 16.10
CA SER A 147 -26.30 -21.66 17.29
C SER A 147 -25.59 -20.30 17.31
N GLU A 148 -25.87 -19.52 18.35
CA GLU A 148 -25.38 -18.16 18.56
C GLU A 148 -23.86 -18.07 18.35
N VAL A 149 -23.45 -17.51 17.21
CA VAL A 149 -22.06 -17.15 16.96
C VAL A 149 -21.62 -16.20 18.07
N PRO A 150 -20.48 -16.42 18.76
CA PRO A 150 -20.04 -15.53 19.84
C PRO A 150 -19.89 -14.09 19.36
N LYS A 151 -20.85 -13.23 19.71
CA LYS A 151 -20.87 -11.83 19.27
C LYS A 151 -19.73 -11.07 19.92
N LEU A 152 -18.88 -10.45 19.09
CA LEU A 152 -17.82 -9.56 19.54
C LEU A 152 -18.39 -8.33 20.25
N ARG A 153 -17.64 -7.75 21.18
CA ARG A 153 -18.06 -6.55 21.90
C ARG A 153 -18.29 -5.40 20.90
N GLY A 154 -19.52 -4.89 20.83
CA GLY A 154 -19.92 -3.80 19.94
C GLY A 154 -20.69 -4.24 18.69
N HIS A 155 -20.96 -5.54 18.51
CA HIS A 155 -21.79 -6.05 17.41
C HIS A 155 -23.20 -5.44 17.42
N GLU A 156 -23.80 -5.28 18.60
CA GLU A 156 -25.13 -4.67 18.75
C GLU A 156 -25.19 -3.22 18.23
N LEU A 157 -24.10 -2.46 18.35
CA LEU A 157 -24.03 -1.08 17.84
C LEU A 157 -24.00 -1.03 16.32
N ILE A 158 -23.46 -2.07 15.68
CA ILE A 158 -23.37 -2.18 14.22
C ILE A 158 -24.74 -2.58 13.68
N ASP A 159 -25.39 -3.56 14.30
CA ASP A 159 -26.73 -4.00 13.92
C ASP A 159 -27.74 -2.86 14.09
N ASP A 160 -27.69 -2.13 15.22
CA ASP A 160 -28.53 -0.96 15.46
C ASP A 160 -28.28 0.15 14.43
N PHE A 161 -27.01 0.36 14.02
CA PHE A 161 -26.67 1.37 13.01
C PHE A 161 -27.20 1.01 11.62
N ILE A 162 -27.05 -0.26 11.22
CA ILE A 162 -27.56 -0.76 9.93
C ILE A 162 -29.09 -0.67 9.90
N GLN A 163 -29.76 -1.16 10.95
CA GLN A 163 -31.22 -1.14 11.04
C GLN A 163 -31.78 0.29 11.08
N LYS A 164 -31.05 1.22 11.70
CA LYS A 164 -31.41 2.64 11.71
C LYS A 164 -31.16 3.31 10.36
N SER A 165 -30.16 2.88 9.61
CA SER A 165 -29.91 3.37 8.24
C SER A 165 -30.91 2.84 7.21
N GLU A 166 -31.48 1.66 7.43
CA GLU A 166 -32.51 1.08 6.54
C GLU A 166 -33.92 1.60 6.82
N SER A 167 -34.20 2.04 8.05
CA SER A 167 -35.50 2.58 8.45
C SER A 167 -35.65 4.09 8.26
N SER A 168 -34.54 4.84 8.19
CA SER A 168 -34.56 6.26 7.81
C SER A 168 -34.26 6.42 6.33
N ASP A 169 -35.26 6.84 5.55
CA ASP A 169 -35.03 7.49 4.27
C ASP A 169 -34.20 8.77 4.54
N ALA A 170 -32.88 8.65 4.46
CA ALA A 170 -31.93 9.69 4.85
C ALA A 170 -31.10 10.12 3.65
N SER A 171 -31.74 10.91 2.79
CA SER A 171 -31.09 12.07 2.20
C SER A 171 -30.52 12.96 3.32
N ASP A 172 -29.25 13.34 3.17
CA ASP A 172 -28.57 14.41 3.90
C ASP A 172 -28.49 14.33 5.43
N THR A 173 -27.33 13.91 5.93
CA THR A 173 -26.70 14.56 7.10
C THR A 173 -25.17 14.37 7.07
N ARG A 174 -24.49 15.09 6.18
CA ARG A 174 -23.06 15.40 6.36
C ARG A 174 -22.97 16.70 7.15
N ARG A 175 -22.66 16.57 8.44
CA ARG A 175 -22.42 17.67 9.39
C ARG A 175 -21.53 18.76 8.77
N GLU A 176 -22.12 19.93 8.54
CA GLU A 176 -21.43 21.20 8.40
C GLU A 176 -21.05 21.72 9.80
N PHE A 177 -19.81 22.15 9.96
CA PHE A 177 -19.37 22.94 11.10
C PHE A 177 -18.91 24.30 10.56
N LEU A 178 -19.49 25.34 11.15
CA LEU A 178 -19.49 26.74 10.72
C LEU A 178 -18.12 27.43 10.78
N VAL A 179 -17.89 28.37 9.85
CA VAL A 179 -17.20 29.64 10.13
C VAL A 179 -18.03 30.77 9.52
N GLU A 180 -18.21 31.80 10.34
CA GLU A 180 -19.19 32.89 10.26
C GLU A 180 -18.95 33.84 9.09
N LYS A 181 -20.06 34.41 8.59
CA LYS A 181 -20.14 35.40 7.52
C LYS A 181 -20.51 36.74 8.16
N GLU A 182 -19.63 37.73 8.07
CA GLU A 182 -20.01 39.13 8.25
C GLU A 182 -20.40 39.69 6.87
N GLU A 183 -21.59 40.28 6.82
CA GLU A 183 -22.11 41.05 5.69
C GLU A 183 -21.54 42.48 5.76
N GLU A 184 -21.21 43.06 4.62
CA GLU A 184 -21.56 44.45 4.31
C GLU A 184 -21.60 44.64 2.79
N THR A 185 -22.63 45.38 2.38
CA THR A 185 -23.04 45.86 1.05
C THR A 185 -21.96 46.78 0.43
N GLU A 186 -21.83 47.01 -0.87
CA GLU A 186 -22.80 47.65 -1.78
C GLU A 186 -22.14 47.77 -3.18
N GLU A 187 -22.98 47.76 -4.21
CA GLU A 187 -22.89 48.48 -5.49
C GLU A 187 -21.95 48.08 -6.65
N GLU A 188 -22.54 48.37 -7.80
CA GLU A 188 -22.31 47.94 -9.18
C GLU A 188 -20.97 48.42 -9.75
N GLU A 189 -20.38 47.61 -10.63
CA GLU A 189 -19.90 48.06 -11.95
C GLU A 189 -19.48 46.85 -12.78
N GLU A 190 -20.26 46.56 -13.82
CA GLU A 190 -19.80 45.75 -14.96
C GLU A 190 -18.66 46.48 -15.67
N PRO A 191 -17.58 45.76 -16.02
CA PRO A 191 -17.12 45.91 -17.38
C PRO A 191 -16.98 44.56 -18.07
N SER A 192 -17.78 44.45 -19.11
CA SER A 192 -17.62 43.64 -20.30
C SER A 192 -16.17 43.27 -20.70
N VAL A 193 -16.07 42.05 -21.25
CA VAL A 193 -15.11 41.55 -22.25
C VAL A 193 -13.91 40.75 -21.72
N SER A 194 -14.09 39.44 -21.54
CA SER A 194 -13.62 38.37 -22.45
C SER A 194 -13.69 37.01 -21.74
N PRO A 195 -14.02 35.89 -22.41
CA PRO A 195 -13.98 34.60 -21.77
C PRO A 195 -12.50 34.25 -21.60
N VAL A 196 -11.99 34.37 -20.38
CA VAL A 196 -10.75 33.69 -20.00
C VAL A 196 -11.12 32.22 -19.97
N THR A 197 -10.93 31.54 -21.11
CA THR A 197 -10.73 30.12 -21.13
C THR A 197 -9.53 29.85 -20.24
N GLU A 198 -9.78 29.40 -19.02
CA GLU A 198 -8.77 28.74 -18.21
C GLU A 198 -8.34 27.49 -18.98
N GLU A 199 -7.41 27.68 -19.93
CA GLU A 199 -6.61 26.62 -20.51
C GLU A 199 -5.72 26.10 -19.38
N LEU A 200 -6.30 25.25 -18.54
CA LEU A 200 -5.54 24.42 -17.61
C LEU A 200 -4.50 23.69 -18.44
N ASP A 201 -3.23 23.95 -18.18
CA ASP A 201 -2.09 23.44 -18.93
C ASP A 201 -2.29 21.95 -19.25
N ASP A 202 -2.31 21.65 -20.55
CA ASP A 202 -2.57 20.32 -21.12
C ASP A 202 -1.61 19.23 -20.61
N SER A 203 -0.51 19.65 -19.97
CA SER A 203 0.50 18.78 -19.37
C SER A 203 0.04 18.05 -18.09
N CYS A 204 -1.09 18.42 -17.47
CA CYS A 204 -1.54 17.81 -16.20
C CYS A 204 -2.60 16.70 -16.37
N PHE A 205 -3.00 16.39 -17.61
CA PHE A 205 -4.05 15.40 -17.85
C PHE A 205 -3.55 13.96 -17.65
N THR A 206 -4.16 13.24 -16.71
CA THR A 206 -3.88 11.83 -16.42
C THR A 206 -5.15 11.00 -16.35
N GLU A 207 -5.03 9.69 -16.61
CA GLU A 207 -6.17 8.76 -16.53
C GLU A 207 -6.79 8.72 -15.13
N THR A 208 -5.95 8.80 -14.09
CA THR A 208 -6.39 8.86 -12.69
C THR A 208 -7.20 10.11 -12.41
N LEU A 209 -6.78 11.26 -12.94
CA LEU A 209 -7.53 12.51 -12.82
C LEU A 209 -8.91 12.39 -13.48
N ALA A 210 -8.99 11.82 -14.68
CA ALA A 210 -10.27 11.54 -15.33
C ALA A 210 -11.19 10.65 -14.47
N LYS A 211 -10.64 9.58 -13.86
CA LYS A 211 -11.40 8.71 -12.94
C LYS A 211 -11.95 9.46 -11.72
N ILE A 212 -11.20 10.42 -11.18
CA ILE A 212 -11.67 11.29 -10.09
C ILE A 212 -12.85 12.14 -10.55
N TYR A 213 -12.78 12.76 -11.73
CA TYR A 213 -13.89 13.56 -12.29
C TYR A 213 -15.16 12.74 -12.54
N ILE A 214 -15.02 11.47 -12.93
CA ILE A 214 -16.16 10.54 -13.10
C ILE A 214 -16.83 10.27 -11.75
N LYS A 215 -16.06 10.00 -10.70
CA LYS A 215 -16.58 9.81 -9.34
C LYS A 215 -17.28 11.05 -8.79
N GLN A 216 -16.84 12.24 -9.20
CA GLN A 216 -17.45 13.52 -8.84
C GLN A 216 -18.66 13.89 -9.71
N HIS A 217 -19.15 12.99 -10.58
CA HIS A 217 -20.23 13.22 -11.54
C HIS A 217 -19.97 14.36 -12.55
N ARG A 218 -18.73 14.83 -12.68
CA ARG A 218 -18.34 15.87 -13.65
C ARG A 218 -17.87 15.22 -14.95
N TYR A 219 -18.82 14.65 -15.67
CA TYR A 219 -18.55 13.84 -16.86
C TYR A 219 -18.03 14.66 -18.05
N ASP A 220 -18.45 15.91 -18.23
CA ASP A 220 -17.99 16.77 -19.33
C ASP A 220 -16.47 17.03 -19.25
N LYS A 221 -15.97 17.33 -18.04
CA LYS A 221 -14.54 17.51 -17.79
C LYS A 221 -13.77 16.19 -17.95
N ALA A 222 -14.32 15.09 -17.46
CA ALA A 222 -13.70 13.77 -17.66
C ALA A 222 -13.58 13.40 -19.15
N LEU A 223 -14.60 13.74 -19.96
CA LEU A 223 -14.61 13.51 -21.40
C LEU A 223 -13.51 14.30 -22.11
N GLU A 224 -13.30 15.57 -21.74
CA GLU A 224 -12.23 16.40 -22.29
C GLU A 224 -10.85 15.81 -22.02
N ILE A 225 -10.59 15.40 -20.78
CA ILE A 225 -9.33 14.78 -20.35
C ILE A 225 -9.05 13.51 -21.14
N ILE A 226 -10.05 12.62 -21.28
CA ILE A 226 -9.90 11.37 -22.01
C ILE A 226 -9.70 11.61 -23.52
N LYS A 227 -10.39 12.59 -24.12
CA LYS A 227 -10.19 12.96 -25.53
C LYS A 227 -8.77 13.49 -25.77
N LYS A 228 -8.26 14.36 -24.90
CA LYS A 228 -6.88 14.86 -24.98
C LYS A 228 -5.84 13.75 -24.79
N LEU A 229 -6.05 12.84 -23.82
CA LEU A 229 -5.19 11.66 -23.64
C LEU A 229 -5.18 10.72 -24.85
N SER A 230 -6.31 10.58 -25.56
CA SER A 230 -6.37 9.74 -26.77
C SER A 230 -5.44 10.24 -27.88
N LEU A 231 -5.25 11.56 -27.98
CA LEU A 231 -4.36 12.19 -28.96
C LEU A 231 -2.88 11.93 -28.63
N ASN A 232 -2.53 11.95 -27.34
CA ASN A 232 -1.17 11.73 -26.84
C ASN A 232 -0.75 10.25 -26.86
N TYR A 233 -1.70 9.32 -26.79
CA TYR A 233 -1.44 7.87 -26.65
C TYR A 233 -2.17 7.02 -27.70
N PRO A 234 -1.80 7.11 -28.99
CA PRO A 234 -2.52 6.42 -30.08
C PRO A 234 -2.46 4.89 -29.98
N LYS A 235 -1.48 4.32 -29.28
CA LYS A 235 -1.36 2.86 -29.04
C LYS A 235 -2.56 2.29 -28.26
N LYS A 236 -3.28 3.12 -27.50
CA LYS A 236 -4.45 2.73 -26.68
C LYS A 236 -5.79 3.24 -27.27
N ASN A 237 -5.86 3.52 -28.57
CA ASN A 237 -7.03 4.13 -29.20
C ASN A 237 -8.34 3.35 -28.93
N ALA A 238 -8.32 2.02 -29.00
CA ALA A 238 -9.50 1.19 -28.72
C ALA A 238 -10.03 1.39 -27.28
N TYR A 239 -9.13 1.41 -26.29
CA TYR A 239 -9.48 1.64 -24.89
C TYR A 239 -10.10 3.02 -24.67
N PHE A 240 -9.50 4.07 -25.24
CA PHE A 240 -10.04 5.43 -25.10
C PHE A 240 -11.38 5.59 -25.81
N ALA A 241 -11.58 4.94 -26.97
CA ALA A 241 -12.86 4.95 -27.66
C ALA A 241 -13.98 4.35 -26.79
N ASP A 242 -13.72 3.24 -26.11
CA ASP A 242 -14.68 2.63 -25.19
C ASP A 242 -14.97 3.53 -23.98
N GLN A 243 -13.94 4.16 -23.41
CA GLN A 243 -14.09 5.10 -22.29
C GLN A 243 -14.89 6.36 -22.69
N ILE A 244 -14.68 6.87 -23.90
CA ILE A 244 -15.45 8.00 -24.46
C ILE A 244 -16.92 7.61 -24.62
N ARG A 245 -17.22 6.44 -25.22
CA ARG A 245 -18.59 5.95 -25.38
C ARG A 245 -19.28 5.74 -24.03
N PHE A 246 -18.56 5.24 -23.03
CA PHE A 246 -19.05 5.09 -21.68
C PHE A 246 -19.42 6.44 -21.06
N LEU A 247 -18.53 7.44 -21.16
CA LEU A 247 -18.76 8.78 -20.64
C LEU A 247 -19.92 9.49 -21.34
N GLU A 248 -20.05 9.36 -22.66
CA GLU A 248 -21.17 9.92 -23.42
C GLU A 248 -22.51 9.33 -22.95
N LYS A 249 -22.57 8.02 -22.70
CA LYS A 249 -23.77 7.37 -22.12
C LYS A 249 -24.09 7.90 -20.72
N LEU A 250 -23.08 8.12 -19.87
CA LEU A 250 -23.27 8.70 -18.54
C LEU A 250 -23.78 10.14 -18.60
N ILE A 251 -23.27 10.95 -19.53
CA ILE A 251 -23.72 12.33 -19.76
C ILE A 251 -25.19 12.33 -20.21
N ILE A 252 -25.57 11.45 -21.14
CA ILE A 252 -26.96 11.34 -21.61
C ILE A 252 -27.90 10.94 -20.47
N ASN A 253 -27.53 9.93 -19.68
CA ASN A 253 -28.35 9.48 -18.54
C ASN A 253 -28.48 10.57 -17.47
N ALA A 254 -27.38 11.27 -17.15
CA ALA A 254 -27.40 12.35 -16.17
C ALA A 254 -28.23 13.55 -16.63
N LYS A 255 -28.32 13.81 -17.94
CA LYS A 255 -29.16 14.88 -18.51
C LYS A 255 -30.63 14.47 -18.70
N SER A 256 -30.94 13.17 -18.68
CA SER A 256 -32.31 12.66 -18.81
C SER A 256 -33.03 12.42 -17.48
N LYS A 257 -32.38 12.71 -16.36
CA LYS A 257 -32.89 12.51 -15.01
C LYS A 257 -33.22 13.86 -14.38
#